data_AF-W6MUN9-F1
#
_entry.id   AF-W6MUN9-F1
#
_cell.length_a   1.000
_cell.length_b   1.000
_cell.length_c   1.000
_cell.angle_alpha   90.00
_cell.angle_beta   90.00
_cell.angle_gamma   90.00
#
_symmetry.space_group_name_H-M   'P 1'
#
loop_
_entity.id
_entity.type
_entity.pdbx_description
1 polymer ?
#
loop_
_entity_poly.entity_id
_entity_poly.type
_entity_poly.pdbx_seq_one_letter_code
_entity_poly.pdbx_strand_id
1 'polypeptide(L)'
;MARTNQSHGQRPKKIYDRETKSSDIKRSLTHKSNLRKNYFKLLEREGEQLPERDQEQASESKPTLTYQERAKLARERKERKRQDKIETTKRNLQDAKRKRIEREQKKEKLLKAKTKTGQPLMGPRISNLLEKIKKDL
;
A
#
# COMPACT_ATOMS: atom_id res chain seq x y z
N MET A 1 5.74 19.44 48.93
CA MET A 1 6.04 19.33 47.47
C MET A 1 4.94 18.52 46.81
N ALA A 2 4.10 19.14 45.98
CA ALA A 2 2.92 18.53 45.38
C ALA A 2 3.29 17.65 44.17
N ARG A 3 2.74 16.42 44.12
CA ARG A 3 2.87 15.51 42.98
C ARG A 3 1.88 15.92 41.89
N THR A 4 2.38 16.14 40.67
CA THR A 4 1.56 16.46 39.50
C THR A 4 0.81 15.22 39.03
N ASN A 5 -0.52 15.26 39.13
CA ASN A 5 -1.42 14.27 38.57
C ASN A 5 -1.31 14.31 37.03
N GLN A 6 -0.60 13.34 36.44
CA GLN A 6 -0.59 13.15 34.99
C GLN A 6 -1.96 12.64 34.53
N SER A 7 -2.73 13.53 33.91
CA SER A 7 -3.97 13.21 33.20
C SER A 7 -3.74 12.04 32.25
N HIS A 8 -4.40 10.91 32.49
CA HIS A 8 -4.50 9.80 31.55
C HIS A 8 -5.42 10.23 30.40
N GLY A 9 -4.87 11.01 29.46
CA GLY A 9 -5.54 11.34 28.21
C GLY A 9 -5.89 10.05 27.47
N GLN A 10 -7.15 9.92 27.06
CA GLN A 10 -7.59 8.77 26.28
C GLN A 10 -6.74 8.68 25.02
N ARG A 11 -6.03 7.56 24.85
CA ARG A 11 -5.20 7.33 23.66
C ARG A 11 -6.12 7.20 22.45
N PRO A 12 -5.83 7.89 21.33
CA PRO A 12 -6.64 7.77 20.12
C PRO A 12 -6.66 6.30 19.65
N LYS A 13 -7.82 5.87 19.15
CA LYS A 13 -8.01 4.51 18.61
C LYS A 13 -7.02 4.28 17.47
N LYS A 14 -6.20 3.23 17.58
CA LYS A 14 -5.25 2.84 16.52
C LYS A 14 -6.02 2.27 15.33
N ILE A 15 -5.68 2.74 14.12
CA ILE A 15 -6.12 2.12 12.86
C ILE A 15 -5.13 0.98 12.55
N TYR A 16 -5.66 -0.22 12.30
CA TYR A 16 -4.84 -1.43 12.13
C TYR A 16 -4.61 -1.81 10.67
N ASP A 17 -3.74 -1.07 9.99
CA ASP A 17 -3.24 -1.42 8.66
C ASP A 17 -2.06 -2.39 8.72
N ARG A 18 -1.72 -3.05 7.59
CA ARG A 18 -0.62 -4.03 7.50
C ARG A 18 0.71 -3.49 8.04
N GLU A 19 1.01 -2.22 7.75
CA GLU A 19 2.23 -1.56 8.20
C GLU A 19 2.23 -1.31 9.71
N THR A 20 1.09 -0.90 10.28
CA THR A 20 0.93 -0.67 11.72
C THR A 20 1.04 -1.96 12.54
N LYS A 21 0.49 -3.07 12.02
CA LYS A 21 0.66 -4.40 12.64
C LYS A 21 2.13 -4.81 12.61
N SER A 22 2.80 -4.58 11.48
CA SER A 22 4.22 -4.92 11.34
C SER A 22 5.11 -4.10 12.28
N SER A 23 4.81 -2.82 12.50
CA SER A 23 5.56 -1.97 13.41
C SER A 23 5.31 -2.31 14.88
N ASP A 24 4.06 -2.62 15.25
CA ASP A 24 3.71 -3.07 16.60
C ASP A 24 4.35 -4.42 16.94
N ILE A 25 4.40 -5.37 15.99
CA ILE A 25 5.14 -6.64 16.15
C ILE A 25 6.62 -6.34 16.45
N LYS A 26 7.29 -5.51 15.64
CA LYS A 26 8.69 -5.13 15.88
C LYS A 26 8.89 -4.52 17.26
N ARG A 27 8.02 -3.56 17.65
CA ARG A 27 8.06 -2.91 18.96
C ARG A 27 7.92 -3.92 20.10
N SER A 28 6.99 -4.87 19.97
CA SER A 28 6.77 -5.93 20.97
C SER A 28 7.99 -6.86 21.11
N LEU A 29 8.62 -7.23 19.99
CA LEU A 29 9.83 -8.06 19.98
C LEU A 29 11.02 -7.35 20.63
N THR A 30 11.22 -6.06 20.33
CA THR A 30 12.25 -5.25 20.99
C THR A 30 11.98 -5.12 22.48
N HIS A 31 10.73 -4.85 22.88
CA HIS A 31 10.36 -4.76 24.30
C HIS A 31 10.63 -6.08 25.04
N LYS A 32 10.22 -7.21 24.47
CA LYS A 32 10.49 -8.56 25.02
C LYS A 32 11.99 -8.82 25.15
N SER A 33 12.78 -8.44 24.15
CA SER A 33 14.25 -8.57 24.19
C SER A 33 14.86 -7.75 25.32
N ASN A 34 14.41 -6.50 25.50
CA ASN A 34 14.88 -5.63 26.57
C ASN A 34 14.49 -6.15 27.96
N LEU A 35 13.26 -6.65 28.13
CA LEU A 35 12.82 -7.28 29.38
C LEU A 35 13.68 -8.50 29.71
N ARG A 36 13.94 -9.37 28.74
CA ARG A 36 14.82 -10.54 28.92
C ARG A 36 16.23 -10.13 29.34
N LYS A 37 16.81 -9.10 28.71
CA LYS A 37 18.13 -8.57 29.10
C LYS A 37 18.15 -8.01 30.51
N ASN A 38 17.12 -7.25 30.90
CA ASN A 38 17.03 -6.68 32.24
C ASN A 38 16.85 -7.76 33.30
N TYR A 39 16.04 -8.78 33.01
CA TYR A 39 15.87 -9.95 33.86
C TYR A 39 17.20 -10.66 34.12
N PHE A 40 17.99 -10.93 33.07
CA PHE A 40 19.31 -11.55 33.23
C PHE A 40 20.31 -10.69 34.01
N LYS A 41 20.25 -9.35 33.89
CA LYS A 41 21.06 -8.46 34.74
C LYS A 41 20.66 -8.49 36.20
N LEU A 42 19.37 -8.70 36.50
CA LEU A 42 18.87 -8.84 37.88
C LEU A 42 19.33 -10.16 38.49
N LEU A 43 19.19 -11.27 37.76
CA LEU A 43 19.70 -12.58 38.17
C LEU A 43 21.20 -12.57 38.49
N GLU A 44 22.01 -11.94 37.62
CA GLU A 44 23.45 -11.78 37.82
C GLU A 44 23.76 -10.98 39.10
N ARG A 45 22.94 -9.97 39.42
CA ARG A 45 23.07 -9.16 40.64
C ARG A 45 22.67 -9.93 41.90
N GLU A 46 21.71 -10.83 41.80
CA GLU A 46 21.20 -11.67 42.89
C GLU A 46 22.07 -12.92 43.12
N GLY A 47 23.06 -13.17 42.25
CA GLY A 47 23.99 -14.29 42.36
C GLY A 47 23.40 -15.62 41.89
N GLU A 48 22.25 -15.60 41.23
CA GLU A 48 21.61 -16.79 40.68
C GLU A 48 22.26 -17.20 39.34
N GLN A 49 22.28 -18.50 39.07
CA GLN A 49 22.92 -19.06 37.88
C GLN A 49 22.11 -18.70 36.62
N LEU A 50 22.75 -18.05 35.65
CA LEU A 50 22.12 -17.73 34.36
C LEU A 50 21.74 -19.03 33.63
N PRO A 51 20.55 -19.10 32.99
CA PRO A 51 20.22 -20.21 32.11
C PRO A 51 21.29 -20.31 31.03
N GLU A 52 21.82 -21.52 30.83
CA GLU A 52 22.81 -21.79 29.80
C GLU A 52 22.25 -21.28 28.45
N ARG A 53 23.01 -20.42 27.78
CA ARG A 53 22.59 -19.95 26.46
C ARG A 53 22.68 -21.15 25.55
N ASP A 54 21.54 -21.68 25.12
CA ASP A 54 21.48 -22.56 23.95
C ASP A 54 22.20 -21.83 22.81
N GLN A 55 23.45 -22.21 22.52
CA GLN A 55 24.27 -21.63 21.46
C GLN A 55 23.80 -22.08 20.07
N GLU A 56 22.71 -22.84 20.03
CA GLU A 56 22.12 -23.39 18.83
C GLU A 56 21.32 -22.31 18.10
N GLN A 57 22.04 -21.61 17.21
CA GLN A 57 21.60 -20.97 15.97
C GLN A 57 22.36 -19.64 15.80
N ALA A 58 23.69 -19.73 15.72
CA ALA A 58 24.44 -18.77 14.93
C ALA A 58 23.90 -18.85 13.49
N SER A 59 22.92 -18.00 13.15
CA SER A 59 22.43 -17.88 11.79
C SER A 59 23.62 -17.60 10.89
N GLU A 60 23.93 -18.53 9.98
CA GLU A 60 25.02 -18.41 9.02
C GLU A 60 25.02 -17.00 8.42
N SER A 61 26.04 -16.21 8.75
CA SER A 61 26.18 -14.88 8.21
C SER A 61 26.36 -15.01 6.71
N LYS A 62 25.31 -14.69 5.94
CA LYS A 62 25.37 -14.75 4.49
C LYS A 62 26.60 -13.97 4.02
N PRO A 63 27.41 -14.53 3.10
CA PRO A 63 28.61 -13.85 2.62
C PRO A 63 28.22 -12.48 2.07
N THR A 64 28.87 -11.44 2.60
CA THR A 64 28.60 -10.07 2.18
C THR A 64 29.12 -9.90 0.75
N LEU A 65 28.21 -9.63 -0.20
CA LEU A 65 28.58 -9.41 -1.60
C LEU A 65 29.72 -8.40 -1.75
N THR A 66 30.63 -8.70 -2.67
CA THR A 66 31.72 -7.82 -3.08
C THR A 66 31.14 -6.50 -3.61
N TYR A 67 31.90 -5.40 -3.49
CA TYR A 67 31.47 -4.08 -3.98
C TYR A 67 31.04 -4.11 -5.45
N GLN A 68 31.80 -4.81 -6.29
CA GLN A 68 31.48 -4.97 -7.72
C GLN A 68 30.15 -5.71 -7.95
N GLU A 69 29.86 -6.74 -7.15
CA GLU A 69 28.62 -7.51 -7.23
C GLU A 69 27.43 -6.66 -6.77
N ARG A 70 27.60 -5.85 -5.70
CA ARG A 70 26.59 -4.89 -5.26
C ARG A 70 26.28 -3.85 -6.33
N ALA A 71 27.29 -3.34 -7.03
CA ALA A 71 27.12 -2.39 -8.11
C ALA A 71 26.35 -3.00 -9.29
N LYS A 72 26.67 -4.24 -9.68
CA LYS A 72 25.94 -4.98 -10.73
C LYS A 72 24.48 -5.21 -10.32
N LEU A 73 24.24 -5.70 -9.11
CA LEU A 73 22.90 -5.94 -8.58
C LEU A 73 22.06 -4.65 -8.52
N ALA A 74 22.68 -3.51 -8.18
CA ALA A 74 22.01 -2.23 -8.17
C ALA A 74 21.61 -1.75 -9.57
N ARG A 75 22.46 -1.99 -10.59
CA ARG A 75 22.14 -1.70 -12.00
C ARG A 75 20.99 -2.57 -12.49
N GLU A 76 21.06 -3.88 -12.27
CA GLU A 76 20.02 -4.84 -12.65
C GLU A 76 18.66 -4.49 -12.01
N ARG A 77 18.65 -4.16 -10.71
CA ARG A 77 17.42 -3.72 -10.03
C ARG A 77 16.84 -2.44 -10.62
N LYS A 78 17.68 -1.49 -11.04
CA LYS A 78 17.21 -0.25 -11.69
C LYS A 78 16.64 -0.54 -13.07
N GLU A 79 17.28 -1.42 -13.82
CA GLU A 79 16.84 -1.82 -15.15
C GLU A 79 15.50 -2.57 -15.10
N ARG A 80 15.37 -3.56 -14.21
CA ARG A 80 14.11 -4.26 -13.98
C ARG A 80 12.98 -3.31 -13.60
N LYS A 81 13.22 -2.38 -12.66
CA LYS A 81 12.22 -1.35 -12.30
C LYS A 81 11.82 -0.47 -13.48
N ARG A 82 12.76 -0.18 -14.38
CA ARG A 82 12.48 0.60 -15.61
C ARG A 82 11.61 -0.21 -16.57
N GLN A 83 11.91 -1.49 -16.76
CA GLN A 83 11.12 -2.40 -17.58
C GLN A 83 9.70 -2.57 -17.01
N ASP A 84 9.56 -2.86 -15.71
CA ASP A 84 8.27 -2.96 -15.03
C ASP A 84 7.42 -1.68 -15.21
N LYS A 85 8.06 -0.51 -15.11
CA LYS A 85 7.38 0.78 -15.29
C LYS A 85 6.93 0.99 -16.74
N ILE A 86 7.73 0.58 -17.71
CA ILE A 86 7.36 0.66 -19.13
C ILE A 86 6.20 -0.29 -19.41
N GLU A 87 6.25 -1.52 -18.92
CA GLU A 87 5.21 -2.53 -19.12
C GLU A 87 3.87 -2.12 -18.49
N THR A 88 3.91 -1.65 -17.24
CA THR A 88 2.71 -1.13 -16.56
C THR A 88 2.11 0.06 -17.30
N THR A 89 2.94 0.98 -17.80
CA THR A 89 2.48 2.12 -18.62
C THR A 89 1.82 1.64 -19.91
N LYS A 90 2.44 0.69 -20.63
CA LYS A 90 1.88 0.10 -21.85
C LYS A 90 0.53 -0.57 -21.59
N ARG A 91 0.43 -1.36 -20.51
CA ARG A 91 -0.83 -2.01 -20.11
C ARG A 91 -1.93 -1.00 -19.82
N ASN A 92 -1.62 0.03 -19.03
CA ASN A 92 -2.59 1.09 -18.69
C ASN A 92 -3.09 1.82 -19.94
N LEU A 93 -2.20 2.09 -20.90
CA LEU A 93 -2.58 2.71 -22.18
C LEU A 93 -3.50 1.81 -23.01
N GLN A 94 -3.24 0.50 -23.06
CA GLN A 94 -4.09 -0.45 -23.77
C GLN A 94 -5.48 -0.54 -23.11
N ASP A 95 -5.54 -0.62 -21.79
CA ASP A 95 -6.80 -0.66 -21.05
C ASP A 95 -7.61 0.63 -21.21
N ALA A 96 -6.95 1.78 -21.20
CA ALA A 96 -7.59 3.07 -21.47
C ALA A 96 -8.16 3.13 -22.89
N LYS A 97 -7.43 2.64 -23.90
CA LYS A 97 -7.91 2.55 -25.29
C LYS A 97 -9.13 1.63 -25.40
N ARG A 98 -9.08 0.44 -24.80
CA ARG A 98 -10.20 -0.51 -24.79
C ARG A 98 -11.45 0.11 -24.16
N LYS A 99 -11.31 0.70 -22.97
CA LYS A 99 -12.42 1.38 -22.27
C LYS A 99 -13.00 2.55 -23.07
N ARG A 100 -12.15 3.29 -23.81
CA ARG A 100 -12.61 4.37 -24.69
C ARG A 100 -13.48 3.82 -25.82
N ILE A 101 -13.02 2.79 -26.51
CA ILE A 101 -13.77 2.12 -27.59
C ILE A 101 -15.11 1.57 -27.06
N GLU A 102 -15.10 0.90 -25.91
CA GLU A 102 -16.33 0.37 -25.30
C GLU A 102 -17.33 1.48 -24.96
N ARG A 103 -16.84 2.61 -24.43
CA ARG A 103 -17.69 3.78 -24.12
C ARG A 103 -18.27 4.39 -25.38
N GLU A 104 -17.48 4.51 -26.44
CA GLU A 104 -17.93 5.02 -27.74
C GLU A 104 -19.02 4.11 -28.33
N GLN A 105 -18.81 2.79 -28.32
CA GLN A 105 -19.83 1.82 -28.77
C GLN A 105 -21.12 1.89 -27.93
N LYS A 106 -21.00 1.99 -26.60
CA LYS A 106 -22.18 2.16 -25.72
C LYS A 106 -22.91 3.47 -26.00
N LYS A 107 -22.17 4.56 -26.20
CA LYS A 107 -22.71 5.87 -26.56
C LYS A 107 -23.47 5.80 -27.89
N GLU A 108 -22.91 5.15 -28.90
CA GLU A 108 -23.58 4.95 -30.19
C GLU A 108 -24.87 4.13 -30.05
N LYS A 109 -24.83 3.04 -29.28
CA LYS A 109 -26.04 2.24 -29.02
C LYS A 109 -27.13 3.07 -28.35
N LEU A 110 -26.77 3.90 -27.38
CA LEU A 110 -27.70 4.81 -26.70
C LEU A 110 -28.26 5.89 -27.63
N LEU A 111 -27.43 6.46 -28.51
CA LEU A 111 -27.85 7.44 -29.51
C LEU A 111 -28.84 6.85 -30.52
N LYS A 112 -28.66 5.57 -30.88
CA LYS A 112 -29.55 4.84 -31.80
C LYS A 112 -30.83 4.33 -31.12
N ALA A 113 -30.81 4.13 -29.81
CA ALA A 113 -31.93 3.59 -29.05
C ALA A 113 -33.14 4.55 -29.01
N LYS A 114 -34.34 3.97 -29.17
CA LYS A 114 -35.62 4.68 -29.15
C LYS A 114 -36.55 4.07 -28.12
N THR A 115 -37.48 4.88 -27.63
CA THR A 115 -38.59 4.46 -26.77
C THR A 115 -39.64 3.68 -27.57
N LYS A 116 -40.62 3.06 -26.89
CA LYS A 116 -41.72 2.31 -27.53
C LYS A 116 -42.46 3.12 -28.61
N THR A 117 -42.58 4.43 -28.41
CA THR A 117 -43.24 5.37 -29.33
C THR A 117 -42.30 5.97 -30.38
N GLY A 118 -41.05 5.49 -30.48
CA GLY A 118 -40.08 5.93 -31.49
C GLY A 118 -39.31 7.21 -31.14
N GLN A 119 -39.59 7.84 -29.99
CA GLN A 119 -38.83 9.03 -29.56
C GLN A 119 -37.41 8.62 -29.12
N PRO A 120 -36.38 9.45 -29.39
CA PRO A 120 -35.03 9.21 -28.87
C PRO A 120 -35.04 9.09 -27.34
N LEU A 121 -34.12 8.29 -26.81
CA LEU A 121 -33.97 8.14 -25.36
C LEU A 121 -33.60 9.49 -24.70
N MET A 122 -33.85 9.64 -23.40
CA MET A 122 -33.74 10.92 -22.68
C MET A 122 -32.43 11.67 -22.90
N GLY A 123 -31.27 11.01 -22.84
CA GLY A 123 -29.97 11.67 -23.05
C GLY A 123 -29.86 12.34 -24.44
N PRO A 124 -29.95 11.58 -25.54
CA PRO A 124 -29.98 12.14 -26.90
C PRO A 124 -31.14 13.13 -27.14
N ARG A 125 -32.30 12.89 -26.52
CA ARG A 125 -33.46 13.78 -26.65
C ARG A 125 -33.19 15.16 -26.04
N ILE A 126 -32.55 15.20 -24.87
CA ILE A 126 -32.18 16.44 -24.20
C ILE A 126 -31.14 17.21 -25.02
N SER A 127 -30.09 16.55 -25.53
CA SER A 127 -29.08 17.24 -26.36
C SER A 127 -29.71 17.88 -27.59
N ASN A 128 -30.61 17.17 -28.26
CA ASN A 128 -31.33 17.70 -29.42
C ASN A 128 -32.22 18.90 -29.06
N LEU A 129 -32.86 18.87 -27.88
CA LEU A 129 -33.68 19.99 -27.41
C LEU A 129 -32.81 21.23 -27.12
N LEU A 130 -31.67 21.04 -26.46
CA LEU A 130 -30.72 22.11 -26.18
C LEU A 130 -30.12 22.70 -27.45
N GLU A 131 -29.79 21.87 -28.46
CA GLU A 131 -29.31 22.34 -29.76
C GLU A 131 -30.35 23.19 -30.49
N LYS A 132 -31.64 22.84 -30.41
CA LYS A 132 -32.72 23.65 -30.97
C LYS A 132 -32.82 25.00 -30.29
N ILE A 133 -32.87 25.01 -28.96
CA ILE A 133 -32.89 26.25 -28.17
C ILE A 133 -31.70 27.15 -28.52
N LYS A 134 -30.51 26.57 -28.70
CA LYS A 134 -29.31 27.31 -29.09
C LYS A 134 -29.37 27.88 -30.51
N LYS A 135 -30.07 27.22 -31.44
CA LYS A 135 -30.24 27.70 -32.82
C LYS A 135 -31.31 28.79 -32.94
N ASP A 136 -32.27 28.79 -32.02
CA ASP A 136 -33.37 29.76 -31.97
C ASP A 136 -32.99 31.05 -31.20
N LEU A 137 -31.80 31.06 -30.57
CA LEU A 137 -31.13 32.23 -29.96
C LEU A 137 -30.13 32.86 -30.93
#